data_AF-A0A022QG42-F1
#
_entry.id   AF-A0A022QG42-F1
#
_cell.length_a   1.000
_cell.length_b   1.000
_cell.length_c   1.000
_cell.angle_alpha   90.00
_cell.angle_beta   90.00
_cell.angle_gamma   90.00
#
_symmetry.space_group_name_H-M   'P 1'
#
loop_
_entity.id
_entity.type
_entity.pdbx_description
1 polymer ?
#
loop_
_entity_poly.entity_id
_entity_poly.type
_entity_poly.pdbx_seq_one_letter_code
_entity_poly.pdbx_strand_id
1 'polypeptide(L)'
;MILQSLPTERSKEEEEQKMEALFTEFSFLSDEALNDKRFDPSTIEDLMKLFEVESYKAWANLELENDDEVDKSQNYMDAAEDYLDSVMDSAMAEFHQFEEEMNRVCEEEYGSLVGAAENARKLGNNLEKAATFASRKYVEAAVNSAAASMRSAVKAISSHSKKVHPS
;
A
#
# COMPACT_ATOMS: atom_id res chain seq x y z
N MET A 1 40.43 -25.07 2.73
CA MET A 1 39.79 -24.06 1.88
C MET A 1 40.92 -23.25 1.26
N ILE A 2 41.29 -23.58 0.02
CA ILE A 2 42.36 -22.88 -0.69
C ILE A 2 41.70 -21.63 -1.25
N LEU A 3 42.04 -20.46 -0.69
CA LEU A 3 41.65 -19.16 -1.24
C LEU A 3 42.36 -19.01 -2.60
N GLN A 4 41.75 -19.46 -3.68
CA GLN A 4 42.14 -19.01 -5.01
C GLN A 4 41.63 -17.57 -5.12
N SER A 5 42.56 -16.63 -4.95
CA SER A 5 42.31 -15.21 -5.14
C SER A 5 41.82 -14.98 -6.57
N LEU A 6 40.70 -14.28 -6.71
CA LEU A 6 40.21 -13.81 -8.01
C LEU A 6 41.35 -13.07 -8.74
N PRO A 7 41.52 -13.30 -10.05
CA PRO A 7 42.50 -12.56 -10.84
C PRO A 7 42.16 -11.07 -10.81
N THR A 8 43.08 -10.27 -10.31
CA THR A 8 43.03 -8.79 -10.39
C THR A 8 42.89 -8.29 -11.83
N GLU A 9 42.32 -7.09 -12.04
CA GLU A 9 42.23 -6.43 -13.35
C GLU A 9 43.55 -6.45 -14.13
N ARG A 10 44.68 -6.23 -13.43
CA ARG A 10 46.03 -6.30 -14.00
C ARG A 10 46.39 -7.71 -14.51
N SER A 11 45.96 -8.77 -13.82
CA SER A 11 46.20 -10.14 -14.28
C SER A 11 45.30 -10.55 -15.44
N LYS A 12 44.10 -9.95 -15.59
CA LYS A 12 43.23 -10.19 -16.75
C LYS A 12 43.85 -9.57 -18.01
N GLU A 13 44.31 -8.33 -17.93
CA GLU A 13 45.02 -7.66 -19.03
C GLU A 13 46.28 -8.43 -19.47
N GLU A 14 47.02 -9.02 -18.52
CA GLU A 14 48.20 -9.84 -18.82
C GLU A 14 47.84 -11.16 -19.53
N GLU A 15 46.73 -11.80 -19.17
CA GLU A 15 46.25 -13.03 -19.82
C GLU A 15 45.74 -12.76 -21.24
N GLU A 16 45.01 -11.67 -21.43
CA GLU A 16 44.53 -11.23 -22.75
C GLU A 16 45.71 -10.90 -23.68
N GLN A 17 46.71 -10.16 -23.18
CA GLN A 17 47.93 -9.86 -23.94
C GLN A 17 48.72 -11.11 -24.31
N LYS A 18 48.78 -12.12 -23.43
CA LYS A 18 49.42 -13.40 -23.73
C LYS A 18 48.67 -14.17 -24.81
N MET A 19 47.35 -14.22 -24.74
CA MET A 19 46.53 -14.89 -25.74
C MET A 19 46.62 -14.20 -27.11
N GLU A 20 46.63 -12.86 -27.15
CA GLU A 20 46.85 -12.08 -28.38
C GLU A 20 48.24 -12.30 -28.99
N ALA A 21 49.28 -12.41 -28.15
CA ALA A 21 50.62 -12.76 -28.61
C ALA A 21 50.65 -14.16 -29.24
N LEU A 22 49.96 -15.14 -28.65
CA LEU A 22 49.85 -16.50 -29.21
C LEU A 22 49.10 -16.51 -30.55
N PHE A 23 48.02 -15.73 -30.71
CA PHE A 23 47.32 -15.60 -31.99
C PHE A 23 48.18 -14.94 -33.08
N THR A 24 48.97 -13.94 -32.70
CA THR A 24 49.92 -13.26 -33.60
C THR A 24 50.99 -14.24 -34.09
N GLU A 25 51.58 -15.01 -33.16
CA GLU A 25 52.60 -16.01 -33.47
C GLU A 25 52.04 -17.16 -34.31
N PHE A 26 50.82 -17.60 -34.03
CA PHE A 26 50.13 -18.62 -34.82
C PHE A 26 49.90 -18.16 -36.27
N SER A 27 49.47 -16.92 -36.45
CA SER A 27 49.27 -16.33 -37.77
C SER A 27 50.58 -16.26 -38.56
N PHE A 28 51.65 -15.83 -37.90
CA PHE A 28 52.99 -15.76 -38.50
C PHE A 28 53.50 -17.15 -38.93
N LEU A 29 53.46 -18.14 -38.03
CA LEU A 29 53.91 -19.49 -38.34
C LEU A 29 53.05 -20.17 -39.41
N SER A 30 51.76 -19.87 -39.45
CA SER A 30 50.85 -20.38 -40.49
C SER A 30 51.21 -19.82 -41.87
N ASP A 31 51.53 -18.52 -41.94
CA ASP A 31 51.99 -17.89 -43.18
C ASP A 31 53.36 -18.43 -43.61
N GLU A 32 54.28 -18.68 -42.67
CA GLU A 32 55.58 -19.26 -42.96
C GLU A 32 55.45 -20.71 -43.48
N ALA A 33 54.60 -21.53 -42.86
CA ALA A 33 54.34 -22.91 -43.27
C ALA A 33 53.76 -23.00 -44.70
N LEU A 34 53.02 -21.99 -45.15
CA LEU A 34 52.49 -21.92 -46.52
C LEU A 34 53.56 -21.56 -47.57
N ASN A 35 54.55 -20.76 -47.18
CA ASN A 35 55.49 -20.14 -48.11
C ASN A 35 56.89 -20.78 -48.12
N ASP A 36 57.34 -21.36 -47.00
CA ASP A 36 58.64 -22.04 -46.89
C ASP A 36 58.52 -23.57 -46.92
N LYS A 37 59.18 -24.20 -47.90
CA LYS A 37 59.25 -25.67 -48.05
C LYS A 37 60.16 -26.35 -47.03
N ARG A 38 60.96 -25.58 -46.28
CA ARG A 38 61.85 -26.07 -45.22
C ARG A 38 61.28 -25.84 -43.82
N PHE A 39 60.04 -25.37 -43.73
CA PHE A 39 59.36 -25.14 -42.47
C PHE A 39 59.40 -26.39 -41.58
N ASP A 40 59.67 -26.19 -40.29
CA ASP A 40 59.67 -27.24 -39.28
C ASP A 40 58.30 -27.27 -38.56
N PRO A 41 57.45 -28.30 -38.82
CA PRO A 41 56.12 -28.39 -38.22
C PRO A 41 56.13 -28.48 -36.69
N SER A 42 57.25 -28.86 -36.05
CA SER A 42 57.34 -28.95 -34.59
C SER A 42 57.15 -27.60 -33.89
N THR A 43 57.45 -26.50 -34.58
CA THR A 43 57.27 -25.13 -34.06
C THR A 43 55.80 -24.78 -33.82
N ILE A 44 54.88 -25.24 -34.69
CA ILE A 44 53.44 -25.09 -34.49
C ILE A 44 52.98 -25.98 -33.35
N GLU A 45 53.50 -27.20 -33.23
CA GLU A 45 53.11 -28.12 -32.15
C GLU A 45 53.43 -27.53 -30.77
N ASP A 46 54.61 -26.92 -30.60
CA ASP A 46 54.99 -26.28 -29.36
C ASP A 46 54.14 -25.04 -29.05
N LEU A 47 53.77 -24.26 -30.07
CA LEU A 47 52.82 -23.17 -29.92
C LEU A 47 51.42 -23.66 -29.52
N MET A 48 50.95 -24.78 -30.08
CA MET A 48 49.66 -25.38 -29.73
C MET A 48 49.61 -25.86 -28.28
N LYS A 49 50.72 -26.36 -27.72
CA LYS A 49 50.81 -26.70 -26.29
C LYS A 49 50.65 -25.47 -25.41
N LEU A 50 51.24 -24.33 -25.78
CA LEU A 50 51.05 -23.07 -25.06
C LEU A 50 49.60 -22.58 -25.15
N PHE A 51 49.00 -22.69 -26.34
CA PHE A 51 47.61 -22.32 -26.57
C PHE A 51 46.64 -23.13 -25.71
N GLU A 52 46.84 -24.43 -25.61
CA GLU A 52 46.05 -25.33 -24.77
C GLU A 52 46.13 -24.92 -23.29
N VAL A 53 47.35 -24.66 -22.78
CA VAL A 53 47.55 -24.27 -21.38
C VAL A 53 46.88 -22.93 -21.06
N GLU A 54 47.11 -21.90 -21.88
CA GLU A 54 46.52 -20.58 -21.62
C GLU A 54 45.00 -20.60 -21.81
N SER A 55 44.46 -21.41 -22.74
CA SER A 55 43.01 -21.58 -22.90
C SER A 55 42.37 -22.24 -21.69
N TYR A 56 42.96 -23.31 -21.14
CA TYR A 56 42.44 -23.93 -19.92
C TYR A 56 42.51 -22.99 -18.73
N LYS A 57 43.57 -22.20 -18.62
CA LYS A 57 43.72 -21.21 -17.55
C LYS A 57 42.66 -20.11 -17.65
N ALA A 58 42.46 -19.56 -18.85
CA ALA A 58 41.42 -18.57 -19.10
C ALA A 58 40.03 -19.12 -18.80
N TRP A 59 39.75 -20.37 -19.18
CA TRP A 59 38.46 -21.00 -18.91
C TRP A 59 38.23 -21.24 -17.42
N ALA A 60 39.23 -21.73 -16.69
CA ALA A 60 39.14 -21.92 -15.24
C ALA A 60 38.95 -20.60 -14.48
N ASN A 61 39.61 -19.53 -14.91
CA ASN A 61 39.43 -18.20 -14.34
C ASN A 61 38.02 -17.64 -14.61
N LEU A 62 37.50 -17.85 -15.83
CA LEU A 62 36.15 -17.43 -16.20
C LEU A 62 35.08 -18.20 -15.41
N GLU A 63 35.26 -19.50 -15.20
CA GLU A 63 34.35 -20.33 -14.38
C GLU A 63 34.32 -19.81 -12.94
N LEU A 64 35.48 -19.53 -12.34
CA LEU A 64 35.58 -18.98 -10.99
C LEU A 64 34.92 -17.59 -10.87
N GLU A 65 35.11 -16.72 -11.85
CA GLU A 65 34.45 -15.41 -11.88
C GLU A 65 32.94 -15.53 -12.04
N ASN A 66 32.47 -16.49 -12.84
CA ASN A 66 31.05 -16.75 -13.01
C ASN A 66 30.41 -17.21 -11.69
N ASP A 67 31.04 -18.15 -10.99
CA ASP A 67 30.56 -18.65 -9.71
C ASP A 67 30.49 -17.53 -8.66
N ASP A 68 31.52 -16.68 -8.57
CA ASP A 68 31.55 -15.53 -7.66
C ASP A 68 30.48 -14.49 -7.99
N GLU A 69 30.22 -14.22 -9.27
CA GLU A 69 29.17 -13.29 -9.70
C GLU A 69 27.77 -13.88 -9.42
N VAL A 70 27.57 -15.19 -9.61
CA VAL A 70 26.32 -15.88 -9.26
C VAL A 70 26.08 -15.81 -7.75
N ASP A 71 27.10 -16.08 -6.92
CA ASP A 71 27.00 -16.00 -5.47
C ASP A 71 26.66 -14.57 -5.00
N LYS A 72 27.31 -13.55 -5.57
CA LYS A 72 26.98 -12.14 -5.26
C LYS A 72 25.55 -11.80 -5.68
N SER A 73 25.16 -12.18 -6.89
CA SER A 73 23.82 -11.95 -7.42
C SER A 73 22.75 -12.58 -6.51
N GLN A 74 22.96 -13.83 -6.08
CA GLN A 74 22.06 -14.52 -5.17
C GLN A 74 21.97 -13.79 -3.82
N ASN A 75 23.11 -13.40 -3.23
CA ASN A 75 23.12 -12.64 -1.97
C ASN A 75 22.38 -11.30 -2.09
N TYR A 76 22.50 -10.60 -3.22
CA TYR A 76 21.74 -9.37 -3.46
C TYR A 76 20.24 -9.64 -3.60
N MET A 77 19.87 -10.73 -4.26
CA MET A 77 18.48 -11.15 -4.39
C MET A 77 17.88 -11.46 -3.02
N ASP A 78 18.55 -12.28 -2.21
CA ASP A 78 18.11 -12.66 -0.87
C ASP A 78 17.95 -11.41 0.02
N ALA A 79 18.93 -10.50 0.00
CA ALA A 79 18.85 -9.25 0.77
C ALA A 79 17.70 -8.33 0.31
N ALA A 80 17.40 -8.32 -0.99
CA ALA A 80 16.27 -7.54 -1.53
C ALA A 80 14.92 -8.16 -1.15
N GLU A 81 14.82 -9.50 -1.15
CA GLU A 81 13.64 -10.24 -0.70
C GLU A 81 13.38 -10.00 0.80
N ASP A 82 14.40 -10.17 1.65
CA ASP A 82 14.31 -9.90 3.09
C ASP A 82 13.84 -8.46 3.38
N TYR A 83 14.38 -7.48 2.63
CA TYR A 83 13.96 -6.09 2.78
C TYR A 83 12.51 -5.89 2.35
N LEU A 84 12.10 -6.48 1.22
CA LEU A 84 10.73 -6.38 0.73
C LEU A 84 9.75 -6.98 1.75
N ASP A 85 10.04 -8.18 2.27
CA ASP A 85 9.23 -8.86 3.27
C ASP A 85 9.11 -8.01 4.54
N SER A 86 10.21 -7.43 5.02
CA SER A 86 10.18 -6.52 6.18
C SER A 86 9.29 -5.30 5.95
N VAL A 87 9.33 -4.70 4.76
CA VAL A 87 8.50 -3.53 4.42
C VAL A 87 7.02 -3.93 4.30
N MET A 88 6.74 -5.08 3.68
CA MET A 88 5.37 -5.59 3.56
C MET A 88 4.76 -5.92 4.92
N ASP A 89 5.50 -6.59 5.80
CA ASP A 89 5.04 -6.91 7.15
C ASP A 89 4.75 -5.64 7.96
N SER A 90 5.64 -4.64 7.88
CA SER A 90 5.42 -3.35 8.54
C SER A 90 4.17 -2.65 8.00
N ALA A 91 4.01 -2.61 6.67
CA ALA A 91 2.85 -1.99 6.04
C ALA A 91 1.54 -2.70 6.43
N MET A 92 1.52 -4.03 6.45
CA MET A 92 0.36 -4.81 6.86
C MET A 92 0.01 -4.60 8.33
N ALA A 93 1.02 -4.50 9.21
CA ALA A 93 0.80 -4.18 10.61
C ALA A 93 0.20 -2.77 10.80
N GLU A 94 0.68 -1.78 10.04
CA GLU A 94 0.11 -0.42 10.04
C GLU A 94 -1.33 -0.40 9.50
N PHE A 95 -1.62 -1.13 8.43
CA PHE A 95 -2.97 -1.26 7.90
C PHE A 95 -3.93 -1.87 8.92
N HIS A 96 -3.50 -2.93 9.62
CA HIS A 96 -4.32 -3.52 10.67
C HIS A 96 -4.61 -2.53 11.81
N GLN A 97 -3.61 -1.79 12.29
CA GLN A 97 -3.82 -0.77 13.32
C GLN A 97 -4.76 0.34 12.83
N PHE A 98 -4.62 0.75 11.57
CA PHE A 98 -5.51 1.73 10.96
C PHE A 98 -6.96 1.24 10.90
N GLU A 99 -7.20 0.00 10.49
CA GLU A 99 -8.53 -0.59 10.44
C GLU A 99 -9.17 -0.71 11.82
N GLU A 100 -8.41 -1.16 12.82
CA GLU A 100 -8.88 -1.26 14.22
C GLU A 100 -9.28 0.11 14.77
N GLU A 101 -8.43 1.13 14.58
CA GLU A 101 -8.71 2.48 15.06
C GLU A 101 -9.88 3.11 14.30
N MET A 102 -9.96 2.90 12.98
CA MET A 102 -11.09 3.36 12.18
C MET A 102 -12.41 2.74 12.67
N ASN A 103 -12.44 1.43 12.93
CA ASN A 103 -13.63 0.76 13.45
C ASN A 103 -14.01 1.29 14.83
N ARG A 104 -13.03 1.44 15.73
CA ARG A 104 -13.26 2.00 17.08
C ARG A 104 -13.90 3.39 17.02
N VAL A 105 -13.33 4.29 16.21
CA VAL A 105 -13.84 5.65 16.03
C VAL A 105 -15.22 5.64 15.38
N CYS A 106 -15.44 4.79 14.37
CA CYS A 106 -16.74 4.68 13.71
C CYS A 106 -17.84 4.22 14.67
N GLU A 107 -17.56 3.22 15.51
CA GLU A 107 -18.50 2.74 16.53
C GLU A 107 -18.81 3.81 17.58
N GLU A 108 -17.79 4.56 18.03
CA GLU A 108 -17.94 5.65 18.99
C GLU A 108 -18.80 6.80 18.43
N GLU A 109 -18.50 7.25 17.21
CA GLU A 109 -19.24 8.30 16.51
C GLU A 109 -20.67 7.86 16.20
N TYR A 110 -20.86 6.62 15.75
CA TYR A 110 -22.19 6.06 15.51
C TYR A 110 -23.03 6.01 16.79
N GLY A 111 -22.45 5.51 17.89
CA GLY A 111 -23.11 5.46 19.19
C GLY A 111 -23.50 6.85 19.70
N SER A 112 -22.61 7.82 19.55
CA SER A 112 -22.87 9.23 19.89
C SER A 112 -24.03 9.81 19.08
N LEU A 113 -24.04 9.58 17.76
CA LEU A 113 -25.08 10.07 16.86
C LEU A 113 -26.45 9.45 17.20
N VAL A 114 -26.50 8.14 17.43
CA VAL A 114 -27.74 7.45 17.84
C VAL A 114 -28.23 8.01 19.18
N GLY A 115 -27.33 8.18 20.16
CA GLY A 115 -27.68 8.76 21.46
C GLY A 115 -28.25 10.18 21.34
N ALA A 116 -27.63 11.02 20.52
CA ALA A 116 -28.12 12.38 20.24
C ALA A 116 -29.51 12.36 19.59
N ALA A 117 -29.72 11.50 18.60
CA ALA A 117 -31.00 11.34 17.90
C ALA A 117 -32.11 10.84 18.84
N GLU A 118 -31.82 9.86 19.69
CA GLU A 118 -32.77 9.36 20.69
C GLU A 118 -33.15 10.43 21.71
N ASN A 119 -32.18 11.21 22.18
CA ASN A 119 -32.42 12.30 23.10
C ASN A 119 -33.29 13.39 22.47
N ALA A 120 -33.00 13.77 21.22
CA ALA A 120 -33.83 14.70 20.45
C ALA A 120 -35.26 14.18 20.29
N ARG A 121 -35.44 12.88 19.98
CA ARG A 121 -36.76 12.24 19.88
C ARG A 121 -37.53 12.25 21.19
N LYS A 122 -36.88 11.90 22.30
CA LYS A 122 -37.48 11.94 23.65
C LYS A 122 -37.90 13.36 24.01
N LEU A 123 -37.04 14.35 23.74
CA LEU A 123 -37.34 15.76 23.97
C LEU A 123 -38.53 16.22 23.13
N GLY A 124 -38.56 15.89 21.83
CA GLY A 124 -39.67 16.20 20.93
C GLY A 124 -41.00 15.64 21.42
N ASN A 125 -41.04 14.35 21.81
CA ASN A 125 -42.24 13.72 22.35
C ASN A 125 -42.72 14.39 23.65
N ASN A 126 -41.81 14.81 24.51
CA ASN A 126 -42.16 15.50 25.77
C ASN A 126 -42.69 16.91 25.50
N LEU A 127 -42.07 17.65 24.58
CA LEU A 127 -42.56 18.95 24.14
C LEU A 127 -43.94 18.86 23.49
N GLU A 128 -44.16 17.86 22.63
CA GLU A 128 -45.47 17.62 22.02
C GLU A 128 -46.56 17.38 23.07
N LYS A 129 -46.29 16.54 24.08
CA LYS A 129 -47.22 16.31 25.19
C LYS A 129 -47.52 17.58 25.98
N ALA A 130 -46.49 18.37 26.30
CA ALA A 130 -46.64 19.63 27.03
C ALA A 130 -47.46 20.66 26.23
N ALA A 131 -47.14 20.82 24.94
CA ALA A 131 -47.86 21.70 24.03
C ALA A 131 -49.32 21.28 23.86
N THR A 132 -49.57 19.97 23.73
CA THR A 132 -50.93 19.41 23.64
C THR A 132 -51.73 19.67 24.90
N PHE A 133 -51.13 19.50 26.08
CA PHE A 133 -51.78 19.80 27.36
C PHE A 133 -52.13 21.28 27.48
N ALA A 134 -51.17 22.17 27.18
CA ALA A 134 -51.40 23.61 27.20
C ALA A 134 -52.49 24.03 26.21
N SER A 135 -52.43 23.51 24.97
CA SER A 135 -53.44 23.76 23.93
C SER A 135 -54.84 23.32 24.38
N ARG A 136 -54.97 22.11 24.94
CA ARG A 136 -56.25 21.64 25.50
C ARG A 136 -56.78 22.59 26.58
N LYS A 137 -55.93 23.08 27.48
CA LYS A 137 -56.33 24.04 28.52
C LYS A 137 -56.80 25.37 27.94
N TYR A 138 -56.12 25.88 26.93
CA TYR A 138 -56.55 27.08 26.21
C TYR A 138 -57.90 26.89 25.53
N VAL A 139 -58.10 25.76 24.82
CA VAL A 139 -59.37 25.43 24.17
C VAL A 139 -60.49 25.27 25.19
N GLU A 140 -60.26 24.55 26.30
CA GLU A 140 -61.22 24.42 27.41
C GLU A 140 -61.63 25.79 27.97
N ALA A 141 -60.67 26.69 28.21
CA ALA A 141 -60.96 28.03 28.71
C ALA A 141 -61.78 28.86 27.72
N ALA A 142 -61.43 28.80 26.42
CA ALA A 142 -62.17 29.49 25.37
C ALA A 142 -63.61 28.96 25.24
N VAL A 143 -63.80 27.64 25.27
CA VAL A 143 -65.13 27.00 25.22
C VAL A 143 -65.96 27.36 26.44
N ASN A 144 -65.37 27.32 27.64
CA ASN A 144 -66.06 27.70 28.87
C ASN A 144 -66.48 29.19 28.86
N SER A 145 -65.61 30.07 28.37
CA SER A 145 -65.91 31.49 28.20
C SER A 145 -67.04 31.74 27.19
N ALA A 146 -67.01 31.05 26.04
CA ALA A 146 -68.07 31.11 25.04
C ALA A 146 -69.40 30.60 25.61
N ALA A 147 -69.40 29.47 26.34
CA ALA A 147 -70.60 28.93 26.98
C ALA A 147 -71.16 29.84 28.07
N ALA A 148 -70.30 30.51 28.86
CA ALA A 148 -70.74 31.51 29.83
C ALA A 148 -71.35 32.75 29.14
N SER A 149 -70.73 33.20 28.04
CA SER A 149 -71.25 34.29 27.21
C SER A 149 -72.62 33.96 26.62
N MET A 150 -72.79 32.77 26.04
CA MET A 150 -74.08 32.30 25.52
C MET A 150 -75.15 32.21 26.61
N ARG A 151 -74.82 31.62 27.78
CA ARG A 151 -75.74 31.57 28.92
C ARG A 151 -76.18 32.97 29.37
N SER A 152 -75.26 33.92 29.38
CA SER A 152 -75.53 35.30 29.74
C SER A 152 -76.42 35.99 28.70
N ALA A 153 -76.17 35.77 27.41
CA ALA A 153 -77.01 36.27 26.32
C ALA A 153 -78.43 35.69 26.38
N VAL A 154 -78.59 34.37 26.57
CA VAL A 154 -79.91 33.72 26.73
C VAL A 154 -80.65 34.26 27.96
N LYS A 155 -79.95 34.45 29.09
CA LYS A 155 -80.54 35.05 30.29
C LYS A 155 -81.01 36.48 30.01
N ALA A 156 -80.21 37.29 29.32
CA ALA A 156 -80.58 38.64 28.91
C ALA A 156 -81.86 38.64 28.04
N ILE A 157 -81.91 37.78 27.01
CA ILE A 157 -83.08 37.61 26.14
C ILE A 157 -84.33 37.18 26.94
N SER A 158 -84.20 36.17 27.83
CA SER A 158 -85.31 35.69 28.67
C SER A 158 -85.78 36.72 29.71
N SER A 159 -84.89 37.58 30.19
CA SER A 159 -85.23 38.67 31.10
C SER A 159 -85.89 39.84 30.38
N HIS A 160 -85.57 40.03 29.10
CA HIS A 160 -86.22 41.01 28.23
C HIS A 160 -87.62 40.56 27.80
N SER A 161 -87.89 39.25 27.70
CA SER A 161 -89.24 38.73 27.40
C SER A 161 -90.25 38.87 28.55
N LYS A 162 -89.79 39.20 29.77
CA LYS A 162 -90.64 39.49 30.94
C LYS A 162 -90.97 40.98 31.11
N LYS A 163 -90.39 41.87 30.29
CA LYS A 163 -90.71 43.31 30.26
C LYS A 163 -91.65 43.61 29.09
N VAL A 164 -92.91 43.23 29.23
CA VAL A 164 -94.01 43.86 28.49
C VAL A 164 -94.77 44.74 29.48
N HIS A 165 -94.70 46.05 29.29
CA HIS A 165 -95.48 47.01 30.07
C HIS A 165 -96.89 47.09 29.45
N PRO A 166 -97.99 46.87 30.21
CA PRO A 166 -99.33 47.07 29.69
C PRO A 166 -99.60 48.56 29.50
N SER A 167 -100.25 48.91 28.38
CA SER A 167 -100.60 50.27 27.96
C SER A 167 -101.72 50.89 28.79
#